data_AF-A0A946ASS1-F1
#
_entry.id   AF-A0A946ASS1-F1
#
_cell.length_a   1.000
_cell.length_b   1.000
_cell.length_c   1.000
_cell.angle_alpha   90.00
_cell.angle_beta   90.00
_cell.angle_gamma   90.00
#
_symmetry.space_group_name_H-M   'P 1'
#
loop_
_entity.id
_entity.type
_entity.pdbx_description
1 polymer ?
#
loop_
_entity_poly.entity_id
_entity_poly.type
_entity_poly.pdbx_seq_one_letter_code
_entity_poly.pdbx_strand_id
1 'polypeptide(L)'
;MHIPIPFFITLGLSFFISIVIVGISRFIHSQDHHVTKKRAAHKIATPRLGGLAIIIAIFAGLFMLEIPVKWYLLIAIMPIFMAGIMEDLNYPIHPYMRLCLGAISAGICVYFTGTWLREINVPYFDMLLQYPVFGVAFT
;
A
#
# COMPACT_ATOMS: atom_id res chain seq x y z
N MET A 1 -3.03 -18.61 21.30
CA MET A 1 -3.22 -17.47 20.38
C MET A 1 -4.16 -17.94 19.27
N HIS A 2 -5.46 -17.64 19.36
CA HIS A 2 -6.42 -18.08 18.34
C HIS A 2 -6.40 -17.09 17.18
N ILE A 3 -5.99 -17.54 16.00
CA ILE A 3 -5.99 -16.72 14.78
C ILE A 3 -7.45 -16.55 14.34
N PRO A 4 -7.92 -15.32 14.10
CA PRO A 4 -9.32 -15.08 13.76
C PRO A 4 -9.66 -15.61 12.36
N ILE A 5 -10.84 -16.21 12.19
CA ILE A 5 -11.33 -16.78 10.91
C ILE A 5 -11.19 -15.82 9.71
N PRO A 6 -11.46 -14.50 9.83
CA PRO A 6 -11.25 -13.53 8.74
C PRO A 6 -9.82 -13.52 8.15
N PHE A 7 -8.80 -13.90 8.92
CA PHE A 7 -7.42 -14.01 8.42
C PHE A 7 -7.30 -15.05 7.30
N PHE A 8 -7.86 -16.25 7.51
CA PHE A 8 -7.81 -17.31 6.49
C PHE A 8 -8.65 -16.97 5.26
N ILE A 9 -9.79 -16.30 5.46
CA ILE A 9 -10.67 -15.86 4.37
C ILE A 9 -9.96 -14.82 3.50
N THR A 10 -9.36 -13.79 4.10
CA THR A 10 -8.64 -12.74 3.37
C THR A 10 -7.41 -13.27 2.65
N LEU A 11 -6.67 -14.19 3.26
CA LEU A 11 -5.55 -14.87 2.62
C LEU A 11 -6.01 -15.64 1.39
N GLY A 12 -7.02 -16.51 1.53
CA GLY A 12 -7.59 -17.25 0.41
C GLY A 12 -8.10 -16.33 -0.70
N LEU A 13 -8.85 -15.29 -0.34
CA LEU A 13 -9.38 -14.30 -1.28
C LEU A 13 -8.25 -13.61 -2.06
N SER A 14 -7.18 -13.15 -1.38
CA SER A 14 -6.04 -12.52 -2.04
C SER A 14 -5.35 -13.45 -3.04
N PHE A 15 -5.23 -14.74 -2.69
CA PHE A 15 -4.63 -15.76 -3.55
C PHE A 15 -5.48 -16.00 -4.81
N PHE A 16 -6.79 -16.19 -4.65
CA PHE A 16 -7.70 -16.39 -5.78
C PHE A 16 -7.77 -15.15 -6.69
N ILE A 17 -7.90 -13.95 -6.12
CA ILE A 17 -7.93 -12.70 -6.90
C ILE A 17 -6.61 -12.53 -7.65
N SER A 18 -5.46 -12.81 -7.01
CA SER A 18 -4.17 -12.73 -7.69
C SER A 18 -4.08 -13.68 -8.89
N ILE A 19 -4.59 -14.91 -8.78
CA ILE A 19 -4.64 -15.86 -9.91
C ILE A 19 -5.49 -15.30 -11.05
N VAL A 20 -6.68 -14.77 -10.72
CA VAL A 20 -7.59 -14.18 -11.71
C VAL A 20 -6.95 -12.97 -12.40
N ILE A 21 -6.35 -12.05 -11.66
CA ILE A 21 -5.66 -10.88 -12.21
C ILE A 21 -4.49 -11.28 -13.11
N VAL A 22 -3.68 -12.26 -12.70
CA VAL A 22 -2.58 -12.77 -13.54
C VAL A 22 -3.11 -13.42 -14.81
N GLY A 23 -4.20 -14.18 -14.74
CA GLY A 23 -4.85 -14.79 -15.90
C GLY A 23 -5.39 -13.74 -16.88
N ILE A 24 -6.13 -12.74 -16.38
CA ILE A 24 -6.66 -11.63 -17.18
C ILE A 24 -5.52 -10.80 -17.78
N SER A 25 -4.50 -10.47 -16.99
CA SER A 25 -3.36 -9.69 -17.47
C SER A 25 -2.59 -10.42 -18.56
N ARG A 26 -2.39 -11.75 -18.45
CA ARG A 26 -1.79 -12.53 -19.55
C ARG A 26 -2.64 -12.52 -20.82
N PHE A 27 -3.97 -12.48 -20.68
CA PHE A 27 -4.89 -12.43 -21.82
C PHE A 27 -4.91 -11.06 -22.50
N ILE A 28 -4.95 -9.97 -21.72
CA ILE A 28 -5.03 -8.59 -22.22
C ILE A 28 -3.67 -8.08 -22.73
N HIS A 29 -2.58 -8.38 -22.02
CA HIS A 29 -1.25 -7.80 -22.27
C HIS A 29 -0.40 -8.59 -23.28
N SER A 30 -1.04 -9.40 -24.13
CA SER A 30 -0.40 -10.17 -25.21
C SER A 30 0.22 -9.28 -26.31
N GLN A 31 0.13 -7.94 -26.21
CA GLN A 31 0.56 -7.01 -27.28
C GLN A 31 1.40 -5.79 -26.85
N ASP A 32 1.95 -5.70 -25.63
CA ASP A 32 2.63 -4.45 -25.22
C ASP A 32 4.14 -4.37 -25.48
N HIS A 33 4.50 -3.29 -26.20
CA HIS A 33 5.78 -2.81 -26.72
C HIS A 33 6.93 -2.53 -25.71
N HIS A 34 7.02 -3.27 -24.59
CA HIS A 34 8.04 -3.02 -23.55
C HIS A 34 9.42 -3.65 -23.79
N VAL A 35 9.63 -4.29 -24.94
CA VAL A 35 10.92 -4.88 -25.32
C VAL A 35 12.00 -3.81 -25.59
N THR A 36 11.61 -2.53 -25.74
CA THR A 36 12.49 -1.44 -26.16
C THR A 36 12.93 -0.50 -25.02
N LYS A 37 12.89 -0.93 -23.74
CA LYS A 37 13.50 -0.15 -22.64
C LYS A 37 14.95 -0.59 -22.40
N LYS A 38 15.87 0.38 -22.40
CA LYS A 38 17.35 0.25 -22.32
C LYS A 38 17.90 -0.54 -21.11
N ARG A 39 17.05 -0.96 -20.16
CA ARG A 39 17.39 -1.77 -18.97
C ARG A 39 16.27 -2.78 -18.64
N ALA A 40 15.71 -3.47 -19.63
CA ALA A 40 14.86 -4.63 -19.38
C ALA A 40 15.74 -5.89 -19.24
N ALA A 41 15.78 -6.51 -18.06
CA ALA A 41 16.42 -7.81 -17.86
C ALA A 41 15.54 -8.99 -18.33
N HIS A 42 14.27 -8.72 -18.66
CA HIS A 42 13.28 -9.73 -19.02
C HIS A 42 12.74 -9.45 -20.42
N LYS A 43 12.66 -10.51 -21.24
CA LYS A 43 12.10 -10.48 -22.61
C LYS A 43 10.57 -10.48 -22.66
N ILE A 44 9.90 -10.75 -21.53
CA ILE A 44 8.45 -10.98 -21.45
C ILE A 44 7.86 -10.01 -20.43
N ALA A 45 6.76 -9.34 -20.78
CA ALA A 45 6.03 -8.45 -19.89
C ALA A 45 5.46 -9.25 -18.70
N THR A 46 5.78 -8.82 -17.47
CA THR A 46 5.21 -9.39 -16.25
C THR A 46 4.00 -8.58 -15.78
N PRO A 47 2.93 -9.22 -15.32
CA PRO A 47 1.77 -8.54 -14.76
C PRO A 47 2.17 -7.76 -13.50
N ARG A 48 1.98 -6.44 -13.50
CA ARG A 48 2.32 -5.55 -12.36
C ARG A 48 1.15 -5.29 -11.41
N LEU A 49 -0.06 -5.68 -11.79
CA LEU A 49 -1.33 -5.44 -11.08
C LEU A 49 -1.53 -6.24 -9.77
N GLY A 50 -0.48 -6.89 -9.23
CA GLY A 50 -0.59 -7.74 -8.04
C GLY A 50 -1.02 -6.97 -6.78
N GLY A 51 -0.65 -5.69 -6.66
CA GLY A 51 -1.05 -4.83 -5.54
C GLY A 51 -2.57 -4.63 -5.44
N LEU A 52 -3.29 -4.68 -6.57
CA LEU A 52 -4.74 -4.54 -6.60
C LEU A 52 -5.44 -5.73 -5.91
N ALA A 53 -4.93 -6.95 -6.09
CA ALA A 53 -5.46 -8.14 -5.40
C ALA A 53 -5.36 -8.01 -3.88
N ILE A 54 -4.20 -7.51 -3.40
CA ILE A 54 -3.93 -7.33 -1.98
C ILE A 54 -4.90 -6.31 -1.38
N ILE A 55 -5.12 -5.18 -2.06
CA ILE A 55 -5.98 -4.13 -1.52
C ILE A 55 -7.45 -4.54 -1.52
N ILE A 56 -7.93 -5.23 -2.55
CA ILE A 56 -9.29 -5.79 -2.54
C ILE A 56 -9.47 -6.76 -1.36
N ALA A 57 -8.48 -7.61 -1.09
CA ALA A 57 -8.52 -8.53 0.03
C ALA A 57 -8.46 -7.83 1.40
N ILE A 58 -7.66 -6.76 1.52
CA ILE A 58 -7.65 -5.89 2.71
C ILE A 58 -9.04 -5.29 2.92
N PHE A 59 -9.65 -4.71 1.90
CA PHE A 59 -11.01 -4.16 1.98
C PHE A 59 -12.02 -5.20 2.47
N ALA A 60 -12.06 -6.37 1.84
CA ALA A 60 -12.95 -7.45 2.25
C ALA A 60 -12.70 -7.88 3.71
N GLY A 61 -11.43 -7.93 4.14
CA GLY A 61 -11.04 -8.23 5.52
C GLY A 61 -11.52 -7.21 6.54
N LEU A 62 -11.34 -5.92 6.26
CA LEU A 62 -11.79 -4.85 7.15
C LEU A 62 -13.32 -4.76 7.22
N PHE A 63 -14.06 -5.21 6.19
CA PHE A 63 -15.51 -5.35 6.29
C PHE A 63 -15.95 -6.46 7.25
N MET A 64 -15.18 -7.54 7.34
CA MET A 64 -15.44 -8.67 8.25
C MET A 64 -15.02 -8.41 9.69
N LEU A 65 -14.10 -7.46 9.91
CA LEU A 65 -13.65 -7.08 11.24
C LEU A 65 -14.38 -5.84 11.79
N GLU A 66 -14.69 -5.88 13.07
CA GLU A 66 -15.17 -4.74 13.84
C GLU A 66 -13.99 -4.10 14.58
N ILE A 67 -13.19 -3.32 13.85
CA ILE A 67 -12.10 -2.51 14.42
C ILE A 67 -12.52 -1.04 14.38
N PRO A 68 -12.36 -0.27 15.48
CA PRO A 68 -12.77 1.14 15.53
C PRO A 68 -12.07 2.04 14.50
N VAL A 69 -10.82 1.72 14.15
CA VAL A 69 -9.99 2.52 13.23
C VAL A 69 -10.07 2.10 11.76
N LYS A 70 -10.96 1.16 11.41
CA LYS A 70 -10.98 0.55 10.07
C LYS A 70 -11.13 1.57 8.93
N TRP A 71 -12.06 2.51 9.09
CA TRP A 71 -12.34 3.51 8.06
C TRP A 71 -11.19 4.52 7.92
N TYR A 72 -10.55 4.87 9.02
CA TYR A 72 -9.40 5.76 9.03
C TYR A 72 -8.21 5.18 8.29
N LEU A 73 -7.93 3.89 8.49
CA LEU A 73 -6.87 3.16 7.78
C LEU A 73 -7.16 3.08 6.27
N LEU A 74 -8.41 2.83 5.88
CA LEU A 74 -8.81 2.78 4.47
C LEU A 74 -8.68 4.15 3.79
N ILE A 75 -9.02 5.24 4.49
CA ILE A 75 -8.84 6.59 3.95
C ILE A 75 -7.35 6.93 3.87
N ALA A 76 -6.58 6.58 4.90
CA ALA A 76 -5.15 6.86 4.95
C ALA A 76 -4.38 6.18 3.82
N ILE A 77 -4.72 4.95 3.42
CA ILE A 77 -4.00 4.22 2.36
C ILE A 77 -4.33 4.71 0.94
N MET A 78 -5.45 5.42 0.73
CA MET A 78 -5.89 5.85 -0.60
C MET A 78 -4.84 6.63 -1.41
N PRO A 79 -4.16 7.66 -0.87
CA PRO A 79 -3.26 8.50 -1.67
C PRO A 79 -2.09 7.71 -2.26
N ILE A 80 -1.44 6.87 -1.44
CA ILE A 80 -0.32 6.06 -1.88
C ILE A 80 -0.77 4.91 -2.78
N PHE A 81 -1.97 4.36 -2.56
CA PHE A 81 -2.55 3.34 -3.41
C PHE A 81 -2.85 3.87 -4.83
N MET A 82 -3.44 5.07 -4.93
CA MET A 82 -3.69 5.70 -6.23
C MET A 82 -2.39 5.87 -7.03
N ALA A 83 -1.30 6.27 -6.36
CA ALA A 83 0.02 6.32 -6.97
C ALA A 83 0.45 4.95 -7.51
N GLY A 84 0.29 3.89 -6.71
CA GLY A 84 0.61 2.51 -7.11
C GLY A 84 -0.16 2.07 -8.35
N ILE A 85 -1.48 2.28 -8.38
CA ILE A 85 -2.31 1.92 -9.55
C ILE A 85 -1.89 2.70 -10.79
N MET A 86 -1.66 4.00 -10.67
CA MET A 86 -1.28 4.84 -11.80
C MET A 86 0.06 4.36 -12.41
N GLU A 87 1.03 3.97 -11.58
CA GLU A 87 2.31 3.42 -12.03
C GLU A 87 2.13 2.06 -12.74
N ASP A 88 1.28 1.19 -12.20
CA ASP A 88 0.95 -0.11 -12.80
C ASP A 88 0.23 0.03 -14.15
N LEU A 89 -0.55 1.10 -14.35
CA LEU A 89 -1.21 1.46 -15.61
C LEU A 89 -0.28 2.14 -16.63
N ASN A 90 1.04 2.11 -16.41
CA ASN A 90 2.07 2.76 -17.25
C ASN A 90 2.06 4.31 -17.22
N TYR A 91 1.42 4.97 -16.24
CA TYR A 91 1.63 6.40 -16.04
C TYR A 91 3.00 6.65 -15.38
N PRO A 92 3.86 7.50 -15.96
CA PRO A 92 5.15 7.80 -15.36
C PRO A 92 4.96 8.70 -14.13
N ILE A 93 5.07 8.11 -12.93
CA ILE A 93 5.05 8.85 -11.67
C ILE A 93 6.49 9.12 -11.23
N HIS A 94 6.80 10.37 -10.94
CA HIS A 94 8.11 10.73 -10.42
C HIS A 94 8.34 10.17 -9.01
N PRO A 95 9.57 9.73 -8.67
CA PRO A 95 9.88 9.22 -7.33
C PRO A 95 9.50 10.18 -6.19
N TYR A 96 9.67 11.48 -6.41
CA TYR A 96 9.30 12.51 -5.44
C TYR A 96 7.78 12.54 -5.16
N MET A 97 6.94 12.31 -6.17
CA MET A 97 5.49 12.27 -5.98
C MET A 97 5.07 11.06 -5.13
N ARG A 98 5.73 9.90 -5.30
CA ARG A 98 5.48 8.72 -4.45
C ARG A 98 5.82 9.01 -2.99
N LEU A 99 6.94 9.69 -2.75
CA LEU A 99 7.34 10.11 -1.41
C LEU A 99 6.32 11.07 -0.80
N CYS A 100 5.91 12.11 -1.54
CA CYS A 100 4.91 13.07 -1.06
C CYS A 100 3.55 12.40 -0.77
N LEU A 101 3.07 11.51 -1.64
CA LEU A 101 1.82 10.79 -1.42
C LEU A 101 1.90 9.82 -0.24
N GLY A 102 3.07 9.20 -0.02
CA GLY A 102 3.36 8.40 1.18
C GLY A 102 3.33 9.26 2.45
N ALA A 103 3.98 10.42 2.44
CA ALA A 103 3.96 11.35 3.57
C ALA A 103 2.55 11.89 3.86
N ILE A 104 1.75 12.20 2.83
CA ILE A 104 0.35 12.59 2.97
C ILE A 104 -0.47 11.43 3.57
N SER A 105 -0.28 10.21 3.07
CA SER A 105 -0.91 9.00 3.59
C SER A 105 -0.60 8.78 5.09
N ALA A 106 0.66 8.90 5.48
CA ALA A 106 1.10 8.85 6.87
C ALA A 106 0.48 9.97 7.71
N GLY A 107 0.51 11.22 7.23
CA GLY A 107 -0.10 12.36 7.91
C GLY A 107 -1.60 12.20 8.14
N ILE A 108 -2.34 11.63 7.17
CA ILE A 108 -3.76 11.30 7.35
C ILE A 108 -3.94 10.23 8.44
N CYS A 109 -3.09 9.20 8.44
CA CYS A 109 -3.12 8.16 9.47
C CYS A 109 -2.89 8.74 10.87
N VAL A 110 -1.88 9.61 11.01
CA VAL A 110 -1.55 10.29 12.28
C VAL A 110 -2.68 11.22 12.71
N TYR A 111 -3.28 11.96 11.77
CA TYR A 111 -4.41 12.85 12.06
C TYR A 111 -5.61 12.10 12.64
N PHE A 112 -5.98 10.95 12.08
CA PHE A 112 -7.12 10.17 12.56
C PHE A 112 -6.82 9.32 13.80
N THR A 113 -5.62 8.75 13.89
CA THR A 113 -5.27 7.82 14.98
C THR A 113 -4.70 8.56 16.19
N GLY A 114 -4.15 9.77 16.00
CA GLY A 114 -3.45 10.52 17.04
C GLY A 114 -2.17 9.85 17.52
N THR A 115 -1.65 8.88 16.75
CA THR A 115 -0.45 8.11 17.09
C THR A 115 0.69 8.49 16.18
N TRP A 116 1.82 8.83 16.78
CA TRP A 116 3.09 9.09 16.12
C TRP A 116 4.22 8.46 16.94
N LEU A 117 5.43 8.44 16.38
CA LEU A 117 6.59 7.89 17.07
C LEU A 117 6.99 8.77 18.26
N ARG A 118 6.92 8.23 19.48
CA ARG A 118 7.22 8.96 20.72
C ARG A 118 8.62 8.69 21.26
N GLU A 119 9.16 7.51 21.01
CA GLU A 119 10.41 7.03 21.61
C GLU A 119 11.17 6.16 20.61
N ILE A 120 12.49 6.37 20.53
CA ILE A 120 13.44 5.57 19.73
C ILE A 120 14.58 5.02 20.59
N ASN A 121 14.50 5.14 21.92
CA ASN A 121 15.53 4.71 22.87
C ASN A 121 16.88 5.40 22.67
N VAL A 122 16.86 6.65 22.19
CA VAL A 122 18.05 7.48 22.06
C VAL A 122 17.88 8.69 22.98
N PRO A 123 18.78 8.87 23.97
CA PRO A 123 18.75 10.02 24.86
C PRO A 123 18.67 11.34 24.08
N TYR A 124 17.93 12.33 24.59
CA TYR A 124 17.61 13.62 23.96
C TYR A 124 16.67 13.58 22.75
N PHE A 125 16.75 12.56 21.88
CA PHE A 125 15.79 12.42 20.76
C PHE A 125 14.39 12.12 21.26
N ASP A 126 14.26 11.29 22.29
CA ASP A 126 12.96 10.98 22.90
C ASP A 126 12.29 12.24 23.49
N MET A 127 13.07 13.21 23.98
CA MET A 127 12.53 14.50 24.44
C MET A 127 12.01 15.34 23.26
N LEU A 128 12.69 15.29 22.10
CA LEU A 128 12.28 16.00 20.91
C LEU A 128 10.99 15.40 20.31
N LEU A 129 10.90 14.06 20.25
CA LEU A 129 9.77 13.32 19.69
C LEU A 129 8.46 13.47 20.49
N GLN A 130 8.54 13.86 21.76
CA GLN A 130 7.37 14.20 22.57
C GLN A 130 6.62 15.44 22.04
N TYR A 131 7.33 16.36 21.37
CA TYR A 131 6.69 17.50 20.72
C TYR A 131 5.99 17.04 19.43
N PRO A 132 4.67 17.29 19.26
CA PRO A 132 3.90 16.76 18.12
C PRO A 132 4.49 17.14 16.76
N VAL A 133 5.02 18.36 16.61
CA VAL A 133 5.59 18.82 15.33
C VAL A 133 6.78 17.95 14.91
N PHE A 134 7.68 17.64 15.85
CA PHE A 134 8.88 16.85 15.57
C PHE A 134 8.55 15.36 15.44
N GLY A 135 7.66 14.84 16.29
CA GLY A 135 7.21 13.45 16.24
C GLY A 135 6.48 13.12 14.93
N VAL A 136 5.58 14.01 14.47
CA VAL A 136 4.86 13.84 13.20
C VAL A 136 5.80 13.96 12.02
N ALA A 137 6.73 14.93 12.02
CA ALA A 137 7.68 15.09 10.92
C ALA A 137 8.65 13.91 10.76
N PHE A 138 8.92 13.19 11.85
CA PHE A 138 9.77 12.00 11.84
C PHE A 138 9.00 10.71 11.49
N THR A 139 7.67 10.71 11.63
CA THR A 139 6.79 9.56 11.34
C THR A 139 6.42 9.52 9.85
#